data_AF-A0AAN7A6A5-F1
#
_entry.id   AF-A0AAN7A6A5-F1
#
_cell.length_a   1.000
_cell.length_b   1.000
_cell.length_c   1.000
_cell.angle_alpha   90.00
_cell.angle_beta   90.00
_cell.angle_gamma   90.00
#
_symmetry.space_group_name_H-M   'P 1'
#
loop_
_entity.id
_entity.type
_entity.pdbx_description
1 polymer ?
#
loop_
_entity_poly.entity_id
_entity_poly.type
_entity_poly.pdbx_seq_one_letter_code
_entity_poly.pdbx_strand_id
1 'polypeptide(L)'
;MAISLPQQRPVSPSTTKLHHALLTSLTPLTLTHTHLSLTQETSLHPLLSTALGSISKIYSLPITLSLQTLLETIFPSDTLPILLDQTGMLLSGLDDHAKAILYIQAITGLVLIFQHLSKHDDITTAGIVERELRLFQQNEQKKEALDKIEESGLLSECFTKEAVVEFLVSAIERQQQEEKEEQPAPERTEMEAVFTNEKADWDMGGRPYGNMGLPWGFTIMALN
;
A
#
# COMPACT_ATOMS: atom_id res chain seq x y z
N MET A 1 -39.12 -5.19 -9.02
CA MET A 1 -37.85 -4.45 -9.12
C MET A 1 -37.14 -4.61 -7.79
N ALA A 2 -36.16 -5.50 -7.72
CA ALA A 2 -35.38 -5.71 -6.50
C ALA A 2 -34.30 -4.63 -6.44
N ILE A 3 -34.35 -3.78 -5.41
CA ILE A 3 -33.32 -2.80 -5.12
C ILE A 3 -32.16 -3.59 -4.50
N SER A 4 -31.14 -3.85 -5.30
CA SER A 4 -29.86 -4.40 -4.84
C SER A 4 -29.21 -3.37 -3.92
N LEU A 5 -29.19 -3.67 -2.62
CA LEU A 5 -28.38 -2.95 -1.63
C LEU A 5 -26.89 -3.07 -2.01
N PRO A 6 -26.09 -2.00 -1.87
CA PRO A 6 -24.65 -2.10 -2.05
C PRO A 6 -24.09 -3.07 -1.02
N GLN A 7 -23.51 -4.13 -1.54
CA GLN A 7 -22.85 -5.20 -0.80
C GLN A 7 -21.70 -4.58 0.01
N GLN A 8 -21.90 -4.38 1.31
CA GLN A 8 -20.83 -3.93 2.20
C GLN A 8 -19.71 -4.96 2.16
N ARG A 9 -18.57 -4.54 1.59
CA ARG A 9 -17.32 -5.32 1.59
C ARG A 9 -16.96 -5.65 3.04
N PRO A 10 -16.51 -6.87 3.35
CA PRO A 10 -15.98 -7.17 4.68
C PRO A 10 -14.75 -6.30 4.93
N VAL A 11 -14.89 -5.30 5.79
CA VAL A 11 -13.85 -4.34 6.14
C VAL A 11 -12.88 -5.04 7.11
N SER A 12 -11.69 -5.37 6.64
CA SER A 12 -10.66 -5.99 7.48
C SER A 12 -10.11 -4.97 8.50
N PRO A 13 -9.62 -5.38 9.68
CA PRO A 13 -9.13 -4.45 10.70
C PRO A 13 -7.93 -3.59 10.26
N SER A 14 -7.22 -3.98 9.18
CA SER A 14 -6.19 -3.15 8.56
C SER A 14 -6.79 -2.01 7.73
N THR A 15 -7.91 -2.25 7.06
CA THR A 15 -8.59 -1.26 6.21
C THR A 15 -9.27 -0.16 7.03
N THR A 16 -9.78 -0.48 8.23
CA THR A 16 -10.30 0.54 9.16
C THR A 16 -9.19 1.46 9.68
N LYS A 17 -8.01 0.90 10.02
CA LYS A 17 -6.84 1.68 10.47
C LYS A 17 -6.32 2.59 9.36
N LEU A 18 -6.21 2.06 8.14
CA LEU A 18 -5.79 2.80 6.96
C LEU A 18 -6.72 3.98 6.69
N HIS A 19 -8.03 3.72 6.61
CA HIS A 19 -9.04 4.74 6.35
C HIS A 19 -9.02 5.85 7.43
N HIS A 20 -8.91 5.46 8.70
CA HIS A 20 -8.79 6.41 9.80
C HIS A 20 -7.50 7.25 9.75
N ALA A 21 -6.37 6.63 9.39
CA ALA A 21 -5.09 7.32 9.24
C ALA A 21 -5.13 8.36 8.11
N LEU A 22 -5.70 8.02 6.97
CA LEU A 22 -5.86 8.94 5.84
C LEU A 22 -6.84 10.08 6.15
N LEU A 23 -8.01 9.79 6.74
CA LEU A 23 -8.95 10.84 7.13
C LEU A 23 -8.33 11.85 8.10
N THR A 24 -7.58 11.37 9.09
CA THR A 24 -6.97 12.23 10.12
C THR A 24 -5.84 13.08 9.53
N SER A 25 -5.00 12.49 8.68
CA SER A 25 -3.85 13.17 8.09
C SER A 25 -4.23 14.17 6.99
N LEU A 26 -5.33 13.96 6.27
CA LEU A 26 -5.82 14.86 5.22
C LEU A 26 -6.67 16.03 5.74
N THR A 27 -6.83 16.16 7.06
CA THR A 27 -7.57 17.28 7.69
C THR A 27 -7.13 18.67 7.24
N PRO A 28 -5.82 18.97 7.01
CA PRO A 28 -5.37 20.32 6.64
C PRO A 28 -5.74 20.74 5.22
N LEU A 29 -6.13 19.81 4.34
CA LEU A 29 -6.56 20.14 3.00
C LEU A 29 -7.90 20.87 3.05
N THR A 30 -8.09 21.90 2.25
CA THR A 30 -9.37 22.56 2.05
C THR A 30 -9.85 22.30 0.63
N LEU A 31 -11.17 22.15 0.48
CA LEU A 31 -11.79 21.94 -0.82
C LEU A 31 -12.37 23.27 -1.26
N THR A 32 -11.74 23.90 -2.25
CA THR A 32 -12.17 25.17 -2.82
C THR A 32 -12.66 24.93 -4.24
N HIS A 33 -13.96 25.14 -4.48
CA HIS A 33 -14.59 25.04 -5.81
C HIS A 33 -14.09 23.85 -6.64
N THR A 34 -14.25 22.63 -6.10
CA THR A 34 -13.84 21.33 -6.71
C THR A 34 -12.33 21.01 -6.76
N HIS A 35 -11.48 21.87 -6.22
CA HIS A 35 -10.04 21.64 -6.13
C HIS A 35 -9.59 21.46 -4.68
N LEU A 36 -8.62 20.57 -4.48
CA LEU A 36 -7.91 20.45 -3.20
C LEU A 36 -6.81 21.50 -3.15
N SER A 37 -6.84 22.33 -2.11
CA SER A 37 -5.85 23.35 -1.83
C SER A 37 -5.33 23.20 -0.42
N LEU A 38 -4.06 23.54 -0.20
CA LEU A 38 -3.51 23.76 1.13
C LEU A 38 -3.72 25.22 1.52
N THR A 39 -4.00 25.49 2.79
CA THR A 39 -4.11 26.86 3.29
C THR A 39 -2.79 27.61 3.08
N GLN A 40 -2.89 28.76 2.41
CA GLN A 40 -1.88 29.38 1.53
C GLN A 40 -0.56 29.88 2.16
N GLU A 41 -0.25 29.61 3.43
CA GLU A 41 0.95 30.19 4.08
C GLU A 41 1.76 29.21 4.93
N THR A 42 1.50 27.90 4.80
CA THR A 42 2.16 26.90 5.66
C THR A 42 3.15 26.06 4.86
N SER A 43 4.39 25.96 5.35
CA SER A 43 5.35 24.98 4.84
C SER A 43 4.78 23.56 5.01
N LEU A 44 5.13 22.64 4.10
CA LEU A 44 4.65 21.26 4.17
C LEU A 44 5.22 20.50 5.38
N HIS A 45 6.44 20.84 5.79
CA HIS A 45 7.15 20.18 6.89
C HIS A 45 6.34 20.11 8.20
N PRO A 46 5.80 21.21 8.77
CA PRO A 46 4.99 21.11 10.00
C PRO A 46 3.71 20.28 9.81
N LEU A 47 3.06 20.36 8.64
CA LEU A 47 1.87 19.56 8.34
C LEU A 47 2.17 18.06 8.22
N LEU A 48 3.31 17.71 7.65
CA LEU A 48 3.76 16.33 7.55
C LEU A 48 4.22 15.79 8.91
N SER A 49 4.83 16.63 9.74
CA SER A 49 5.22 16.26 11.10
C SER A 49 4.01 15.97 11.99
N THR A 50 2.95 16.80 11.92
CA THR A 50 1.70 16.54 12.64
C THR A 50 0.99 15.28 12.12
N ALA A 51 0.95 15.10 10.80
CA ALA A 51 0.41 13.90 10.18
C ALA A 51 1.17 12.64 10.63
N LEU A 52 2.51 12.66 10.61
CA LEU A 52 3.36 11.58 11.10
C LEU A 52 3.05 11.22 12.55
N GLY A 53 2.90 12.22 13.43
CA GLY A 53 2.53 12.00 14.82
C GLY A 53 1.16 11.34 14.98
N SER A 54 0.20 11.68 14.12
CA SER A 54 -1.13 11.04 14.12
C SER A 54 -1.09 9.59 13.61
N ILE A 55 -0.39 9.35 12.50
CA ILE A 55 -0.24 8.02 11.88
C ILE A 55 0.52 7.09 12.85
N SER A 56 1.60 7.56 13.44
CA SER A 56 2.39 6.80 14.42
C SER A 56 1.55 6.34 15.61
N LYS A 57 0.66 7.20 16.13
CA LYS A 57 -0.28 6.82 17.20
C LYS A 57 -1.27 5.74 16.76
N ILE A 58 -1.82 5.86 15.55
CA ILE A 58 -2.83 4.91 15.01
C ILE A 58 -2.22 3.51 14.82
N TYR A 59 -1.00 3.45 14.28
CA TYR A 59 -0.29 2.19 14.07
C TYR A 59 0.44 1.68 15.32
N SER A 60 0.61 2.53 16.34
CA SER A 60 1.22 2.18 17.64
C SER A 60 2.59 1.49 17.49
N LEU A 61 3.42 1.97 16.56
CA LEU A 61 4.76 1.43 16.36
C LEU A 61 5.65 1.72 17.59
N PRO A 62 6.48 0.76 18.03
CA PRO A 62 7.33 0.90 19.21
C PRO A 62 8.55 1.81 18.98
N ILE A 63 8.79 2.28 17.75
CA ILE A 63 9.97 3.05 17.36
C ILE A 63 9.55 4.42 16.83
N THR A 64 10.29 5.45 17.23
CA THR A 64 10.16 6.81 16.72
C THR A 64 10.97 6.98 15.44
N LEU A 65 10.30 7.20 14.32
CA LEU A 65 10.92 7.45 13.02
C LEU A 65 11.03 8.96 12.76
N SER A 66 12.14 9.42 12.18
CA SER A 66 12.27 10.82 11.81
C SER A 66 11.54 11.10 10.50
N LEU A 67 10.91 12.26 10.38
CA LEU A 67 10.23 12.65 9.13
C LEU A 67 11.18 12.64 7.94
N GLN A 68 12.42 13.10 8.13
CA GLN A 68 13.42 13.15 7.08
C GLN A 68 13.75 11.77 6.51
N THR A 69 14.01 10.78 7.35
CA THR A 69 14.32 9.41 6.89
C THR A 69 13.15 8.79 6.12
N LEU A 70 11.94 9.05 6.58
CA LEU A 70 10.73 8.58 5.89
C LEU A 70 10.55 9.28 4.54
N LEU A 71 10.74 10.60 4.46
CA LEU A 71 10.63 11.30 3.18
C LEU A 71 11.72 10.86 2.19
N GLU A 72 12.95 10.63 2.65
CA GLU A 72 14.04 10.08 1.84
C GLU A 72 13.72 8.68 1.28
N THR A 73 12.93 7.90 2.02
CA THR A 73 12.45 6.58 1.53
C THR A 73 11.27 6.71 0.56
N ILE A 74 10.49 7.79 0.62
CA ILE A 74 9.29 8.00 -0.21
C ILE A 74 9.62 8.73 -1.51
N PHE A 75 10.52 9.71 -1.49
CA PHE A 75 10.73 10.62 -2.60
C PHE A 75 12.15 10.55 -3.16
N PRO A 76 12.32 10.78 -4.48
CA PRO A 76 13.65 10.95 -5.05
C PRO A 76 14.32 12.21 -4.49
N SER A 77 15.66 12.21 -4.47
CA SER A 77 16.48 13.26 -3.87
C SER A 77 16.16 14.68 -4.37
N ASP A 78 15.68 14.81 -5.61
CA ASP A 78 15.39 16.09 -6.25
C ASP A 78 14.15 16.78 -5.68
N THR A 79 13.21 16.03 -5.11
CA THR A 79 11.95 16.55 -4.55
C THR A 79 12.02 16.80 -3.04
N LEU A 80 13.01 16.23 -2.35
CA LEU A 80 13.20 16.39 -0.91
C LEU A 80 13.40 17.84 -0.45
N PRO A 81 14.16 18.70 -1.16
CA PRO A 81 14.35 20.08 -0.72
C PRO A 81 13.02 20.85 -0.62
N ILE A 82 12.05 20.57 -1.49
CA ILE A 82 10.74 21.22 -1.49
C ILE A 82 9.92 20.79 -0.26
N LEU A 83 9.96 19.50 0.09
CA LEU A 83 9.22 18.94 1.22
C LEU A 83 9.84 19.30 2.58
N LEU A 84 11.17 19.42 2.63
CA LEU A 84 11.92 19.77 3.84
C LEU A 84 12.08 21.28 4.04
N ASP A 85 11.63 22.09 3.09
CA ASP A 85 11.69 23.55 3.19
C ASP A 85 10.79 24.05 4.32
N GLN A 86 11.42 24.50 5.41
CA GLN A 86 10.73 25.10 6.55
C GLN A 86 10.33 26.55 6.27
N THR A 87 11.03 27.22 5.36
CA THR A 87 10.81 28.64 5.02
C THR A 87 9.65 28.83 4.05
N GLY A 88 9.26 27.79 3.32
CA GLY A 88 8.19 27.83 2.32
C GLY A 88 8.58 28.59 1.04
N MET A 89 9.83 29.01 0.89
CA MET A 89 10.32 29.72 -0.29
C MET A 89 10.25 28.85 -1.55
N LEU A 90 10.69 27.60 -1.48
CA LEU A 90 10.64 26.67 -2.61
C LEU A 90 9.20 26.27 -2.93
N LEU A 91 8.38 26.14 -1.90
CA LEU A 91 6.96 25.81 -2.04
C LEU A 91 6.16 26.95 -2.69
N SER A 92 6.56 28.21 -2.49
CA SER A 92 5.87 29.39 -3.05
C SER A 92 5.85 29.41 -4.59
N GLY A 93 6.79 28.73 -5.23
CA GLY A 93 6.86 28.61 -6.69
C GLY A 93 5.90 27.58 -7.28
N LEU A 94 5.26 26.74 -6.46
CA LEU A 94 4.30 25.73 -6.91
C LEU A 94 2.86 26.28 -6.86
N ASP A 95 2.04 25.80 -7.79
CA ASP A 95 0.60 25.97 -7.76
C ASP A 95 -0.03 25.18 -6.61
N ASP A 96 -1.18 25.65 -6.12
CA ASP A 96 -1.83 25.06 -4.95
C ASP A 96 -2.26 23.60 -5.19
N HIS A 97 -2.50 23.24 -6.45
CA HIS A 97 -2.81 21.88 -6.85
C HIS A 97 -1.59 20.96 -6.76
N ALA A 98 -0.43 21.34 -7.31
CA ALA A 98 0.80 20.55 -7.13
C ALA A 98 1.21 20.41 -5.66
N LYS A 99 1.03 21.46 -4.84
CA LYS A 99 1.27 21.36 -3.38
C LYS A 99 0.36 20.31 -2.73
N ALA A 100 -0.92 20.27 -3.10
CA ALA A 100 -1.87 19.31 -2.59
C ALA A 100 -1.51 17.88 -3.02
N ILE A 101 -1.11 17.67 -4.29
CA ILE A 101 -0.64 16.37 -4.79
C ILE A 101 0.59 15.91 -4.00
N LEU A 102 1.62 16.75 -3.86
CA LEU A 102 2.83 16.42 -3.11
C LEU A 102 2.53 16.04 -1.66
N TYR A 103 1.61 16.75 -1.01
CA TYR A 103 1.18 16.44 0.35
C TYR A 103 0.45 15.09 0.43
N ILE A 104 -0.45 14.81 -0.51
CA ILE A 104 -1.19 13.55 -0.59
C ILE A 104 -0.24 12.37 -0.86
N GLN A 105 0.70 12.53 -1.79
CA GLN A 105 1.75 11.55 -2.07
C GLN A 105 2.59 11.26 -0.82
N ALA A 106 3.00 12.30 -0.10
CA ALA A 106 3.77 12.14 1.13
C ALA A 106 2.98 11.39 2.22
N ILE A 107 1.71 11.74 2.45
CA ILE A 107 0.84 11.01 3.38
C ILE A 107 0.67 9.55 2.96
N THR A 108 0.42 9.31 1.68
CA THR A 108 0.22 7.96 1.16
C THR A 108 1.47 7.11 1.37
N GLY A 109 2.64 7.66 1.04
CA GLY A 109 3.93 7.00 1.29
C GLY A 109 4.15 6.71 2.77
N LEU A 110 3.81 7.64 3.67
CA LEU A 110 3.90 7.41 5.10
C LEU A 110 2.97 6.27 5.53
N VAL A 111 1.71 6.29 5.12
CA VAL A 111 0.76 5.22 5.47
C VAL A 111 1.22 3.86 4.95
N LEU A 112 1.75 3.79 3.72
CA LEU A 112 2.31 2.57 3.16
C LEU A 112 3.48 2.03 3.98
N ILE A 113 4.42 2.88 4.40
CA ILE A 113 5.55 2.48 5.26
C ILE A 113 5.04 1.96 6.60
N PHE A 114 4.15 2.70 7.26
CA PHE A 114 3.63 2.30 8.58
C PHE A 114 2.83 1.01 8.49
N GLN A 115 2.10 0.81 7.39
CA GLN A 115 1.38 -0.43 7.16
C GLN A 115 2.32 -1.60 6.89
N HIS A 116 3.35 -1.40 6.05
CA HIS A 116 4.40 -2.40 5.81
C HIS A 116 5.06 -2.80 7.11
N LEU A 117 5.53 -1.82 7.88
CA LEU A 117 6.12 -2.03 9.20
C LEU A 117 5.13 -2.77 10.12
N SER A 118 3.87 -2.36 10.22
CA SER A 118 2.91 -3.04 11.11
C SER A 118 2.64 -4.52 10.81
N LYS A 119 3.02 -5.04 9.63
CA LYS A 119 2.95 -6.47 9.30
C LYS A 119 4.08 -7.28 9.95
N HIS A 120 5.17 -6.65 10.35
CA HIS A 120 6.33 -7.31 10.95
C HIS A 120 6.31 -7.17 12.48
N ASP A 121 6.08 -8.28 13.18
CA ASP A 121 6.03 -8.31 14.66
C ASP A 121 7.40 -8.03 15.32
N ASP A 122 8.51 -8.15 14.57
CA ASP A 122 9.88 -8.06 15.07
C ASP A 122 10.51 -6.66 15.04
N ILE A 123 9.71 -5.59 14.85
CA ILE A 123 10.22 -4.21 14.77
C ILE A 123 10.59 -3.65 16.14
N THR A 124 11.57 -4.28 16.78
CA THR A 124 12.06 -3.90 18.10
C THR A 124 13.43 -3.23 18.03
N THR A 125 14.17 -3.42 16.93
CA THR A 125 15.52 -2.87 16.73
C THR A 125 15.60 -1.94 15.54
N ALA A 126 16.30 -0.82 15.71
CA ALA A 126 16.49 0.20 14.68
C ALA A 126 17.14 -0.35 13.39
N GLY A 127 17.99 -1.38 13.50
CA GLY A 127 18.60 -2.02 12.33
C GLY A 127 17.60 -2.81 11.46
N ILE A 128 16.57 -3.40 12.04
CA ILE A 128 15.50 -4.08 11.28
C ILE A 128 14.66 -3.05 10.55
N VAL A 129 14.31 -1.94 11.22
CA VAL A 129 13.61 -0.81 10.59
C VAL A 129 14.39 -0.27 9.40
N GLU A 130 15.69 0.01 9.56
CA GLU A 130 16.50 0.56 8.48
C GLU A 130 16.58 -0.39 7.29
N ARG A 131 16.67 -1.70 7.55
CA ARG A 131 16.59 -2.72 6.50
C ARG A 131 15.25 -2.69 5.78
N GLU A 132 14.14 -2.69 6.50
CA GLU A 132 12.80 -2.65 5.91
C GLU A 132 12.56 -1.37 5.11
N LEU A 133 13.04 -0.23 5.60
CA LEU A 133 12.98 1.05 4.88
C LEU A 133 13.76 1.01 3.57
N ARG A 134 14.93 0.36 3.55
CA ARG A 134 15.71 0.17 2.31
C ARG A 134 15.02 -0.78 1.33
N LEU A 135 14.42 -1.86 1.82
CA LEU A 135 13.63 -2.77 0.98
C LEU A 135 12.41 -2.06 0.40
N PHE A 136 11.74 -1.25 1.21
CA PHE A 136 10.61 -0.43 0.78
C PHE A 136 11.03 0.63 -0.25
N GLN A 137 12.20 1.24 -0.09
CA GLN A 137 12.73 2.22 -1.06
C GLN A 137 12.94 1.60 -2.45
N GLN A 138 13.31 0.32 -2.51
CA GLN A 138 13.52 -0.43 -3.75
C GLN A 138 12.23 -1.02 -4.32
N ASN A 139 11.12 -0.98 -3.59
CA ASN A 139 9.86 -1.54 -4.04
C ASN A 139 9.23 -0.67 -5.14
N GLU A 140 9.15 -1.22 -6.36
CA GLU A 140 8.53 -0.54 -7.52
C GLU A 140 7.04 -0.28 -7.31
N GLN A 141 6.35 -1.08 -6.51
CA GLN A 141 4.93 -0.92 -6.23
C GLN A 141 4.64 0.43 -5.57
N LYS A 142 5.49 0.88 -4.64
CA LYS A 142 5.36 2.21 -4.04
C LYS A 142 5.37 3.30 -5.12
N LYS A 143 6.28 3.19 -6.10
CA LYS A 143 6.38 4.16 -7.20
C LYS A 143 5.08 4.18 -8.02
N GLU A 144 4.54 3.01 -8.36
CA GLU A 144 3.27 2.91 -9.08
C GLU A 144 2.09 3.53 -8.32
N ALA A 145 2.05 3.45 -6.98
CA ALA A 145 1.00 4.09 -6.19
C ALA A 145 1.09 5.62 -6.27
N LEU A 146 2.31 6.16 -6.16
CA LEU A 146 2.55 7.60 -6.21
C LEU A 146 2.31 8.15 -7.62
N ASP A 147 2.71 7.41 -8.65
CA ASP A 147 2.48 7.75 -10.06
C ASP A 147 0.97 7.75 -10.37
N LYS A 148 0.22 6.73 -9.90
CA LYS A 148 -1.25 6.69 -10.02
C LYS A 148 -1.94 7.89 -9.38
N ILE A 149 -1.40 8.41 -8.27
CA ILE A 149 -1.94 9.60 -7.59
C ILE A 149 -1.68 10.85 -8.43
N GLU A 150 -0.48 10.97 -9.00
CA GLU A 150 -0.10 12.09 -9.87
C GLU A 150 -0.90 12.14 -11.17
N GLU A 151 -1.11 10.98 -11.81
CA GLU A 151 -1.88 10.85 -13.04
C GLU A 151 -3.40 10.92 -12.82
N SER A 152 -3.85 10.79 -11.58
CA SER A 152 -5.29 10.81 -11.28
C SER A 152 -5.87 12.22 -11.42
N GLY A 153 -6.64 12.44 -12.49
CA GLY A 153 -7.51 13.61 -12.63
C GLY A 153 -8.61 13.72 -11.56
N LEU A 154 -8.73 12.71 -10.68
CA LEU A 154 -9.61 12.79 -9.53
C LEU A 154 -9.19 13.94 -8.61
N LEU A 155 -7.88 14.15 -8.40
CA LEU A 155 -7.41 15.24 -7.54
C LEU A 155 -7.68 16.63 -8.12
N SER A 156 -7.88 16.73 -9.44
CA SER A 156 -8.27 17.99 -10.09
C SER A 156 -9.78 18.25 -10.04
N GLU A 157 -10.62 17.22 -9.88
CA GLU A 157 -12.10 17.35 -9.81
C GLU A 157 -12.68 16.61 -8.59
N CYS A 158 -12.25 17.00 -7.38
CA CYS A 158 -12.71 16.40 -6.13
C CYS A 158 -13.93 17.13 -5.57
N PHE A 159 -15.01 16.41 -5.30
CA PHE A 159 -16.22 16.97 -4.68
C PHE A 159 -16.27 16.77 -3.16
N THR A 160 -15.62 15.72 -2.63
CA THR A 160 -15.55 15.45 -1.19
C THR A 160 -14.18 14.93 -0.78
N LYS A 161 -13.76 15.23 0.46
CA LYS A 161 -12.52 14.67 1.04
C LYS A 161 -12.60 13.16 1.22
N GLU A 162 -13.80 12.64 1.47
CA GLU A 162 -14.07 11.21 1.62
C GLU A 162 -13.79 10.45 0.32
N ALA A 163 -14.15 11.01 -0.84
CA ALA A 163 -13.84 10.40 -2.14
C ALA A 163 -12.32 10.28 -2.37
N VAL A 164 -11.53 11.28 -1.91
CA VAL A 164 -10.06 11.22 -1.95
C VAL A 164 -9.55 10.07 -1.08
N VAL A 165 -10.08 9.95 0.13
CA VAL A 165 -9.69 8.86 1.04
C VAL A 165 -10.05 7.51 0.45
N GLU A 166 -11.27 7.33 -0.06
CA GLU A 166 -11.70 6.08 -0.69
C GLU A 166 -10.83 5.72 -1.90
N PHE A 167 -10.49 6.71 -2.73
CA PHE A 167 -9.55 6.52 -3.84
C PHE A 167 -8.19 6.03 -3.34
N LEU A 168 -7.60 6.69 -2.34
CA LEU A 168 -6.30 6.30 -1.78
C LEU A 168 -6.34 4.92 -1.10
N VAL A 169 -7.40 4.61 -0.36
CA VAL A 169 -7.63 3.27 0.21
C VAL A 169 -7.63 2.23 -0.90
N SER A 170 -8.38 2.47 -1.98
CA SER A 170 -8.47 1.55 -3.10
C SER A 170 -7.14 1.38 -3.85
N ALA A 171 -6.36 2.46 -3.98
CA ALA A 171 -5.03 2.42 -4.58
C ALA A 171 -4.08 1.56 -3.74
N ILE A 172 -4.07 1.75 -2.42
CA ILE A 172 -3.22 0.99 -1.50
C ILE A 172 -3.65 -0.49 -1.40
N GLU A 173 -4.96 -0.77 -1.34
CA GLU A 173 -5.47 -2.15 -1.25
C GLU A 173 -5.13 -2.98 -2.49
N ARG A 174 -5.25 -2.41 -3.70
CA ARG A 174 -4.91 -3.10 -4.95
C ARG A 174 -3.45 -3.56 -4.95
N GLN A 175 -2.56 -2.71 -4.47
CA GLN A 175 -1.14 -3.06 -4.38
C GLN A 175 -0.85 -4.20 -3.42
N GLN A 176 -1.56 -4.26 -2.29
CA GLN A 176 -1.40 -5.37 -1.34
C GLN A 176 -1.91 -6.68 -1.89
N GLN A 177 -2.87 -6.62 -2.82
CA GLN A 177 -3.37 -7.80 -3.48
C GLN A 177 -2.38 -8.29 -4.55
N GLU A 178 -1.81 -7.38 -5.34
CA GLU A 178 -0.73 -7.68 -6.29
C GLU A 178 0.52 -8.23 -5.57
N GLU A 179 0.93 -7.65 -4.44
CA GLU A 179 2.02 -8.15 -3.59
C GLU A 179 1.77 -9.57 -3.06
N LYS A 180 0.51 -9.91 -2.75
CA LYS A 180 0.12 -11.26 -2.28
C LYS A 180 0.03 -12.28 -3.42
N GLU A 181 -0.29 -11.84 -4.63
CA GLU A 181 -0.40 -12.71 -5.80
C GLU A 181 0.99 -13.00 -6.41
N GLU A 182 1.94 -12.08 -6.31
CA GLU A 182 3.33 -12.25 -6.76
C GLU A 182 4.22 -13.00 -5.74
N GLN A 183 3.87 -13.00 -4.46
CA GLN A 183 4.53 -13.85 -3.48
C GLN A 183 4.09 -15.31 -3.68
N PRO A 184 5.00 -16.27 -3.97
CA PRO A 184 4.62 -17.68 -3.99
C PRO A 184 4.10 -18.05 -2.60
N ALA A 185 2.85 -18.51 -2.54
CA ALA A 185 2.19 -18.88 -1.31
C ALA A 185 3.13 -19.75 -0.44
N PRO A 186 3.32 -19.44 0.86
CA PRO A 186 4.05 -20.35 1.72
C PRO A 186 3.28 -21.66 1.75
N GLU A 187 3.95 -22.75 1.39
CA GLU A 187 3.47 -24.13 1.54
C GLU A 187 3.05 -24.36 3.00
N ARG A 188 1.80 -24.06 3.32
CA ARG A 188 1.17 -24.52 4.54
C ARG A 188 0.86 -25.99 4.37
N THR A 189 1.82 -26.79 4.81
CA THR A 189 1.60 -28.18 5.20
C THR A 189 0.64 -28.18 6.38
N GLU A 190 -0.67 -28.34 6.15
CA GLU A 190 -1.60 -28.85 7.15
C GLU A 190 -2.52 -29.89 6.53
N MET A 191 -2.48 -31.06 7.16
CA MET A 191 -3.20 -32.28 6.88
C MET A 191 -4.72 -32.11 7.03
N GLU A 192 -5.42 -33.00 6.33
CA GLU A 192 -6.76 -33.51 6.68
C GLU A 192 -7.93 -32.52 6.73
N ALA A 193 -8.59 -32.37 5.59
CA ALA A 193 -10.05 -32.35 5.56
C ALA A 193 -10.54 -33.15 4.35
N VAL A 194 -10.70 -34.45 4.58
CA VAL A 194 -11.54 -35.34 3.77
C VAL A 194 -12.95 -34.77 3.79
N PHE A 195 -13.39 -34.18 2.68
CA PHE A 195 -14.79 -34.23 2.27
C PHE A 195 -14.82 -34.44 0.75
N THR A 196 -15.12 -35.69 0.43
CA THR A 196 -15.51 -36.21 -0.87
C THR A 196 -16.63 -35.37 -1.48
N ASN A 197 -16.40 -34.84 -2.68
CA ASN A 197 -17.46 -34.67 -3.65
C ASN A 197 -17.01 -35.33 -4.95
N GLU A 198 -17.52 -36.54 -5.13
CA GLU A 198 -17.51 -37.28 -6.38
C GLU A 198 -18.13 -36.41 -7.48
N LYS A 199 -17.28 -35.93 -8.38
CA LYS A 199 -17.65 -35.82 -9.78
C LYS A 199 -16.43 -36.17 -10.60
N ALA A 200 -16.34 -37.46 -10.90
CA ALA A 200 -15.42 -38.02 -11.87
C ALA A 200 -15.74 -37.40 -13.24
N ASP A 201 -14.97 -36.39 -13.63
CA ASP A 201 -14.92 -35.92 -15.01
C ASP A 201 -13.65 -36.51 -15.62
N TRP A 202 -13.85 -37.59 -16.37
CA TRP A 202 -12.84 -38.22 -17.19
C TRP A 202 -12.66 -37.38 -18.45
N ASP A 203 -11.85 -36.33 -18.36
CA ASP A 203 -11.34 -35.70 -19.57
C ASP A 203 -9.82 -35.74 -19.61
N MET A 204 -9.36 -36.62 -20.50
CA MET A 204 -7.99 -36.85 -20.88
C MET A 204 -7.49 -35.65 -21.67
N GLY A 205 -6.54 -34.89 -21.12
CA GLY A 205 -5.86 -33.88 -21.91
C GLY A 205 -4.92 -32.98 -21.12
N GLY A 206 -3.69 -33.45 -20.87
CA GLY A 206 -2.57 -32.56 -20.60
C GLY A 206 -2.19 -32.40 -19.13
N ARG A 207 -1.58 -33.44 -18.55
CA ARG A 207 -0.56 -33.23 -17.51
C ARG A 207 0.82 -33.45 -18.14
N PRO A 208 1.79 -32.54 -17.96
CA PRO A 208 3.16 -32.83 -18.33
C PRO A 208 3.67 -33.92 -17.38
N TYR A 209 3.89 -35.12 -17.91
CA TYR A 209 4.59 -36.17 -17.18
C TYR A 209 5.99 -35.65 -16.84
N GLY A 210 6.19 -35.26 -15.58
CA GLY A 210 7.51 -35.13 -15.00
C GLY A 210 8.19 -36.49 -15.10
N ASN A 211 9.27 -36.57 -15.87
CA ASN A 211 10.13 -37.73 -15.96
C ASN A 211 10.70 -38.04 -14.55
N MET A 212 10.00 -38.85 -13.76
CA MET A 212 10.58 -39.53 -12.62
C MET A 212 11.58 -40.53 -13.21
N GLY A 213 12.86 -40.21 -13.07
CA GLY A 213 14.00 -40.83 -13.76
C GLY A 213 14.09 -42.35 -13.66
N LEU A 214 13.28 -43.03 -14.46
CA LEU A 214 13.33 -44.46 -14.70
C LEU A 214 14.01 -44.67 -16.06
N PRO A 215 15.18 -45.34 -16.10
CA PRO A 215 15.81 -45.74 -17.35
C PRO A 215 14.84 -46.56 -18.21
N TRP A 216 14.81 -46.26 -19.51
CA TRP A 216 13.98 -46.99 -20.47
C TRP A 216 14.47 -48.44 -20.57
N GLY A 217 13.71 -49.41 -20.05
CA GLY A 217 14.02 -50.83 -20.30
C GLY A 217 13.71 -51.85 -19.21
N PHE A 218 12.82 -51.60 -18.25
CA PHE A 218 12.39 -52.66 -17.32
C PHE A 218 10.95 -53.08 -17.61
N THR A 219 10.78 -54.32 -18.05
CA THR A 219 9.47 -54.98 -18.05
C THR A 219 9.31 -55.67 -16.71
N ILE A 220 8.30 -55.29 -15.92
CA ILE A 220 7.94 -56.00 -14.69
C ILE A 220 7.05 -57.18 -15.10
N MET A 221 7.56 -58.42 -15.03
CA MET A 221 6.71 -59.61 -15.06
C MET A 221 6.02 -59.75 -13.71
N ALA A 222 4.70 -59.67 -13.69
CA ALA A 222 3.91 -60.08 -12.54
C ALA A 222 3.81 -61.61 -12.51
N LEU A 223 4.38 -62.23 -11.48
CA LEU A 223 4.13 -63.63 -11.11
C LEU A 223 3.02 -63.64 -10.04
N ASN A 224 1.78 -63.89 -10.46
CA ASN A 224 0.94 -65.03 -10.08
C ASN A 224 -0.48 -64.81 -10.65
#